data_AF-A0A969BAG9-F1
#
_entry.id   AF-A0A969BAG9-F1
#
_cell.length_a   1.000
_cell.length_b   1.000
_cell.length_c   1.000
_cell.angle_alpha   90.00
_cell.angle_beta   90.00
_cell.angle_gamma   90.00
#
_symmetry.space_group_name_H-M   'P 1'
#
loop_
_entity.id
_entity.type
_entity.pdbx_description
1 polymer ?
#
loop_
_entity_poly.entity_id
_entity_poly.type
_entity_poly.pdbx_seq_one_letter_code
_entity_poly.pdbx_strand_id
1 'polypeptide(L)'
;MVVAEYVPSPVVKQPVSVITQDQMIIVPLSARTEGQLKQKAQDMLAFLRNSKQPIDLVQLAYTLQTGREAMGERLGLMVASLEQLTEKLQAYVDGNEDVQHLYKGQVKRHKEGLSIINRDDDLKQTIVDTWISQQKLSNLVDLWAKGMELDWNRLYGNTKPQRINLPTYPFAKERYWYTETAPQQHHKTEAKLSVLHPCCIKMFRTLTNSATVLFLAK
;
A
#
# COMPACT_ATOMS: atom_id res chain seq x y z
N MET A 1 33.00 -10.44 4.23
CA MET A 1 32.15 -10.08 3.07
C MET A 1 32.66 -8.76 2.52
N VAL A 2 33.01 -8.69 1.24
CA VAL A 2 33.49 -7.46 0.59
C VAL A 2 32.36 -6.94 -0.29
N VAL A 3 32.02 -5.66 -0.16
CA VAL A 3 31.03 -4.98 -1.00
C VAL A 3 31.79 -3.98 -1.86
N ALA A 4 31.70 -4.11 -3.18
CA ALA A 4 32.23 -3.13 -4.12
C ALA A 4 31.17 -2.06 -4.42
N GLU A 5 31.60 -0.81 -4.54
CA GLU A 5 30.74 0.29 -4.94
C GLU A 5 30.34 0.14 -6.41
N TYR A 6 29.03 0.13 -6.69
CA TYR A 6 28.53 0.08 -8.06
C TYR A 6 28.61 1.48 -8.67
N VAL A 7 29.65 1.72 -9.47
CA VAL A 7 29.71 2.91 -10.34
C VAL A 7 28.83 2.64 -11.57
N PRO A 8 27.69 3.32 -11.75
CA PRO A 8 26.88 3.13 -12.95
C PRO A 8 27.68 3.62 -14.16
N SER A 9 27.90 2.74 -15.14
CA SER A 9 28.46 3.13 -16.43
C SER A 9 27.64 4.28 -17.03
N PRO A 10 28.27 5.25 -17.71
CA PRO A 10 27.54 6.33 -18.38
C PRO A 10 26.75 5.78 -19.56
N VAL A 11 25.55 5.28 -19.28
CA VAL A 11 24.61 4.79 -20.29
C VAL A 11 24.21 5.98 -21.16
N VAL A 12 24.68 5.97 -22.40
CA VAL A 12 24.17 6.87 -23.45
C VAL A 12 22.65 6.73 -23.47
N LYS A 13 21.94 7.80 -23.11
CA LYS A 13 20.48 7.82 -23.03
C LYS A 13 19.89 7.63 -24.44
N GLN A 14 19.75 6.39 -24.88
CA GLN A 14 18.99 6.07 -26.08
C GLN A 14 17.55 6.59 -25.87
N PRO A 15 16.97 7.31 -26.84
CA PRO A 15 15.60 7.79 -26.71
C PRO A 15 14.67 6.58 -26.67
N VAL A 16 14.10 6.32 -25.50
CA VAL A 16 13.13 5.23 -25.33
C VAL A 16 11.84 5.62 -26.03
N SER A 17 11.42 4.82 -27.00
CA SER A 17 10.10 4.97 -27.61
C SER A 17 9.01 4.53 -26.64
N VAL A 18 8.19 5.51 -26.24
CA VAL A 18 6.98 5.30 -25.43
C VAL A 18 5.77 5.72 -26.27
N ILE A 19 4.71 4.93 -26.18
CA ILE A 19 3.44 5.26 -26.81
C ILE A 19 2.78 6.39 -26.00
N THR A 20 2.57 7.53 -26.66
CA THR A 20 1.95 8.73 -26.06
C THR A 20 0.67 9.08 -26.80
N GLN A 21 -0.24 9.76 -26.10
CA GLN A 21 -1.41 10.42 -26.69
C GLN A 21 -1.22 11.92 -26.45
N ASP A 22 -1.15 12.71 -27.51
CA ASP A 22 -0.92 14.17 -27.43
C ASP A 22 0.31 14.53 -26.56
N GLN A 23 1.42 13.79 -26.73
CA GLN A 23 2.64 13.84 -25.91
C GLN A 23 2.47 13.46 -24.42
N MET A 24 1.26 13.12 -23.96
CA MET A 24 1.00 12.68 -22.60
C MET A 24 1.35 11.21 -22.38
N ILE A 25 1.91 10.92 -21.19
CA ILE A 25 2.27 9.59 -20.68
C ILE A 25 1.36 9.25 -19.49
N ILE A 26 1.00 7.97 -19.36
CA ILE A 26 0.21 7.47 -18.22
C ILE A 26 1.12 7.30 -16.98
N VAL A 27 0.73 7.93 -15.87
CA VAL A 27 1.35 7.78 -14.55
C VAL A 27 0.33 7.12 -13.59
N PRO A 28 0.48 5.82 -13.29
CA PRO A 28 -0.44 5.10 -12.39
C PRO A 28 -0.01 5.20 -10.92
N LEU A 29 -0.99 5.40 -10.04
CA LEU A 29 -0.86 5.27 -8.59
C LEU A 29 -1.95 4.34 -8.05
N SER A 30 -1.56 3.45 -7.14
CA SER A 30 -2.43 2.44 -6.54
C SER A 30 -2.24 2.37 -5.01
N ALA A 31 -3.30 2.07 -4.26
CA ALA A 31 -3.22 1.77 -2.83
C ALA A 31 -4.35 0.83 -2.38
N ARG A 32 -4.31 0.35 -1.13
CA ARG A 32 -5.40 -0.49 -0.57
C ARG A 32 -6.63 0.31 -0.16
N THR A 33 -6.47 1.59 0.18
CA THR A 33 -7.54 2.49 0.65
C THR A 33 -7.34 3.91 0.10
N GLU A 34 -8.42 4.70 0.04
CA GLU A 34 -8.37 6.08 -0.48
C GLU A 34 -7.44 6.98 0.35
N GLY A 35 -7.46 6.83 1.69
CA GLY A 35 -6.52 7.54 2.56
C GLY A 35 -5.05 7.20 2.29
N GLN A 36 -4.72 5.94 1.99
CA GLN A 36 -3.37 5.54 1.58
C GLN A 36 -3.01 6.05 0.18
N LEU A 37 -3.98 6.14 -0.73
CA LEU A 37 -3.78 6.69 -2.08
C LEU A 37 -3.47 8.20 -2.00
N LYS A 38 -4.21 8.93 -1.16
CA LYS A 38 -3.97 10.35 -0.86
C LYS A 38 -2.61 10.58 -0.19
N GLN A 39 -2.22 9.77 0.80
CA GLN A 39 -0.88 9.84 1.41
C GLN A 39 0.21 9.58 0.37
N LYS A 40 0.06 8.54 -0.46
CA LYS A 40 1.02 8.20 -1.53
C LYS A 40 1.16 9.31 -2.58
N ALA A 41 0.09 10.05 -2.87
CA ALA A 41 0.14 11.25 -3.71
C ALA A 41 0.90 12.40 -3.03
N GLN A 42 0.69 12.63 -1.72
CA GLN A 42 1.45 13.62 -0.92
C GLN A 42 2.94 13.27 -0.84
N ASP A 43 3.29 12.01 -0.61
CA ASP A 43 4.67 11.53 -0.56
C ASP A 43 5.37 11.71 -1.92
N MET A 44 4.65 11.50 -3.02
CA MET A 44 5.14 11.75 -4.38
C MET A 44 5.34 13.25 -4.66
N LEU A 45 4.40 14.12 -4.25
CA LEU A 45 4.56 15.58 -4.34
C LEU A 45 5.79 16.07 -3.56
N ALA A 46 5.98 15.57 -2.34
CA ALA A 46 7.13 15.91 -1.51
C ALA A 46 8.45 15.45 -2.16
N PHE A 47 8.47 14.26 -2.77
CA PHE A 47 9.64 13.76 -3.50
C PHE A 47 9.96 14.61 -4.74
N LEU A 48 8.96 14.92 -5.56
CA LEU A 48 9.14 15.75 -6.76
C LEU A 48 9.66 17.15 -6.40
N ARG A 49 9.10 17.79 -5.36
CA ARG A 49 9.52 19.12 -4.88
C ARG A 49 10.91 19.14 -4.24
N ASN A 50 11.32 18.05 -3.59
CA ASN A 50 12.61 17.97 -2.90
C ASN A 50 13.74 17.37 -3.75
N SER A 51 13.46 16.93 -4.99
CA SER A 51 14.48 16.34 -5.86
C SER A 51 15.52 17.38 -6.28
N LYS A 52 16.79 17.10 -5.97
CA LYS A 52 17.94 17.90 -6.43
C LYS A 52 18.47 17.47 -7.81
N GLN A 53 17.99 16.36 -8.35
CA GLN A 53 18.40 15.82 -9.64
C GLN A 53 17.25 15.91 -10.65
N PRO A 54 17.56 16.12 -11.95
CA PRO A 54 16.55 16.10 -13.00
C PRO A 54 15.95 14.69 -13.12
N ILE A 55 14.69 14.55 -12.74
CA ILE A 55 13.93 13.32 -12.91
C ILE A 55 13.48 13.20 -14.37
N ASP A 56 13.59 12.01 -14.94
CA ASP A 56 13.04 11.71 -16.25
C ASP A 56 11.59 11.19 -16.09
N LEU A 57 10.63 11.89 -16.69
CA LEU A 57 9.21 11.53 -16.63
C LEU A 57 8.96 10.11 -17.17
N VAL A 58 9.68 9.69 -18.22
CA VAL A 58 9.55 8.36 -18.83
C VAL A 58 10.01 7.28 -17.85
N GLN A 59 11.12 7.50 -17.16
CA GLN A 59 11.65 6.58 -16.15
C GLN A 59 10.73 6.51 -14.91
N LEU A 60 10.19 7.65 -14.47
CA LEU A 60 9.23 7.72 -13.37
C LEU A 60 7.95 6.95 -13.71
N ALA A 61 7.37 7.19 -14.89
CA ALA A 61 6.18 6.48 -15.36
C ALA A 61 6.43 4.97 -15.45
N TYR A 62 7.53 4.54 -16.10
CA TYR A 62 7.88 3.12 -16.24
C TYR A 62 8.10 2.41 -14.90
N THR A 63 8.72 3.11 -13.94
CA THR A 63 8.92 2.60 -12.57
C THR A 63 7.59 2.42 -11.84
N LEU A 64 6.66 3.37 -11.95
CA LEU A 64 5.35 3.27 -11.32
C LEU A 64 4.45 2.21 -11.96
N GLN A 65 4.52 2.09 -13.29
CA GLN A 65 3.79 1.11 -14.09
C GLN A 65 4.26 -0.33 -13.85
N THR A 66 5.57 -0.60 -13.92
CA THR A 66 6.11 -1.97 -13.88
C THR A 66 6.69 -2.39 -12.54
N GLY A 67 6.94 -1.44 -11.63
CA GLY A 67 7.58 -1.69 -10.33
C GLY A 67 6.61 -1.79 -9.15
N ARG A 68 5.29 -1.69 -9.36
CA ARG A 68 4.29 -1.67 -8.28
C ARG A 68 3.04 -2.47 -8.64
N GLU A 69 2.50 -3.17 -7.64
CA GLU A 69 1.26 -3.93 -7.74
C GLU A 69 0.03 -3.00 -7.87
N ALA A 70 -0.91 -3.36 -8.74
CA ALA A 70 -2.11 -2.58 -9.01
C ALA A 70 -3.24 -2.93 -8.00
N MET A 71 -3.18 -2.32 -6.83
CA MET A 71 -4.12 -2.50 -5.71
C MET A 71 -5.57 -2.03 -6.00
N GLY A 72 -6.43 -2.09 -4.97
CA GLY A 72 -7.89 -1.92 -5.07
C GLY A 72 -8.41 -0.50 -5.27
N GLU A 73 -7.66 0.52 -4.83
CA GLU A 73 -7.91 1.92 -5.18
C GLU A 73 -6.86 2.35 -6.19
N ARG A 74 -7.30 2.96 -7.31
CA ARG A 74 -6.44 3.32 -8.44
C ARG A 74 -6.70 4.74 -8.89
N LEU A 75 -5.62 5.47 -9.14
CA LEU A 75 -5.56 6.82 -9.69
C LEU A 75 -4.64 6.77 -10.91
N GLY A 76 -5.19 7.02 -12.09
CA GLY A 76 -4.44 7.18 -13.33
C GLY A 76 -4.37 8.64 -13.73
N LEU A 77 -3.18 9.12 -14.07
CA LEU A 77 -2.95 10.49 -14.53
C LEU A 77 -2.35 10.44 -15.93
N MET A 78 -2.80 11.29 -16.86
CA MET A 78 -2.06 11.56 -18.10
C MET A 78 -1.40 12.93 -18.02
N VAL A 79 -0.10 12.99 -18.29
CA VAL A 79 0.74 14.18 -18.12
C VAL A 79 1.79 14.27 -19.22
N ALA A 80 2.04 15.47 -19.75
CA ALA A 80 3.13 15.73 -20.70
C ALA A 80 4.42 16.19 -20.01
N SER A 81 4.37 16.64 -18.75
CA SER A 81 5.54 17.13 -18.00
C SER A 81 5.46 16.84 -16.49
N LEU A 82 6.57 17.06 -15.76
CA LEU A 82 6.63 16.89 -14.30
C LEU A 82 5.88 18.00 -13.55
N GLU A 83 5.79 19.19 -14.14
CA GLU A 83 5.01 20.32 -13.65
C GLU A 83 3.52 19.95 -13.67
N GLN A 84 3.00 19.48 -14.82
CA GLN A 84 1.62 18.98 -14.92
C GLN A 84 1.34 17.83 -13.95
N LEU A 85 2.31 16.93 -13.74
CA LEU A 85 2.17 15.86 -12.75
C LEU A 85 2.05 16.41 -11.32
N THR A 86 2.86 17.41 -10.99
CA THR A 86 2.83 18.08 -9.68
C THR A 86 1.52 18.84 -9.47
N GLU A 87 1.02 19.55 -10.49
CA GLU A 87 -0.27 20.25 -10.45
C GLU A 87 -1.44 19.29 -10.25
N LYS A 88 -1.52 18.21 -11.05
CA LYS A 88 -2.63 17.25 -10.95
C LYS A 88 -2.60 16.44 -9.65
N LEU A 89 -1.41 16.09 -9.15
CA LEU A 89 -1.28 15.46 -7.83
C LEU A 89 -1.69 16.41 -6.70
N GLN A 90 -1.35 17.70 -6.79
CA GLN A 90 -1.75 18.71 -5.81
C GLN A 90 -3.28 18.88 -5.82
N ALA A 91 -3.89 19.05 -6.99
CA ALA A 91 -5.34 19.15 -7.12
C ALA A 91 -6.09 17.92 -6.57
N TYR A 92 -5.57 16.71 -6.80
CA TYR A 92 -6.09 15.47 -6.19
C TYR A 92 -6.00 15.49 -4.65
N VAL A 93 -4.88 15.94 -4.10
CA VAL A 93 -4.68 16.06 -2.64
C VAL A 93 -5.59 17.13 -2.04
N ASP A 94 -5.86 18.21 -2.76
CA ASP A 94 -6.77 19.28 -2.32
C ASP A 94 -8.25 18.87 -2.45
N GLY A 95 -8.54 17.74 -3.11
CA GLY A 95 -9.88 17.18 -3.25
C GLY A 95 -10.66 17.73 -4.44
N ASN A 96 -9.99 18.33 -5.42
CA ASN A 96 -10.63 18.74 -6.67
C ASN A 96 -10.89 17.50 -7.54
N GLU A 97 -12.15 17.26 -7.89
CA GLU A 97 -12.57 16.11 -8.72
C GLU A 97 -12.61 16.44 -10.22
N ASP A 98 -12.75 17.72 -10.61
CA ASP A 98 -12.83 18.17 -12.01
C ASP A 98 -11.44 18.49 -12.61
N VAL A 99 -10.53 17.50 -12.55
CA VAL A 99 -9.17 17.61 -13.10
C VAL A 99 -9.07 16.86 -14.43
N GLN A 100 -8.74 17.57 -15.52
CA GLN A 100 -8.64 16.95 -16.84
C GLN A 100 -7.56 15.86 -16.92
N HIS A 101 -7.93 14.73 -17.51
CA HIS A 101 -7.13 13.50 -17.60
C HIS A 101 -6.66 12.93 -16.24
N LEU A 102 -7.49 13.11 -15.21
CA LEU A 102 -7.41 12.39 -13.94
C LEU A 102 -8.51 11.32 -13.90
N TYR A 103 -8.12 10.08 -13.60
CA TYR A 103 -9.03 8.93 -13.62
C TYR A 103 -8.96 8.20 -12.28
N LYS A 104 -9.99 8.35 -11.44
CA LYS A 104 -10.13 7.69 -10.13
C LYS A 104 -11.06 6.48 -10.26
N GLY A 105 -10.66 5.33 -9.72
CA GLY A 105 -11.48 4.11 -9.77
C GLY A 105 -11.21 3.14 -8.62
N GLN A 106 -12.26 2.41 -8.23
CA GLN A 106 -12.23 1.39 -7.19
C GLN A 106 -12.52 0.02 -7.80
N VAL A 107 -11.54 -0.89 -7.75
CA VAL A 107 -11.61 -2.22 -8.37
C VAL A 107 -12.81 -3.03 -7.87
N LYS A 108 -13.13 -2.92 -6.57
CA LYS A 108 -14.27 -3.63 -5.95
C LYS A 108 -15.61 -3.26 -6.59
N ARG A 109 -15.79 -2.01 -7.01
CA ARG A 109 -17.06 -1.48 -7.56
C ARG A 109 -17.32 -1.92 -8.99
N HIS A 110 -16.28 -2.25 -9.75
CA HIS A 110 -16.39 -2.61 -11.18
C HIS A 110 -15.95 -4.06 -11.48
N LYS A 111 -15.63 -4.85 -10.45
CA LYS A 111 -15.13 -6.23 -10.57
C LYS A 111 -16.03 -7.14 -11.41
N GLU A 112 -17.35 -7.01 -11.29
CA GLU A 112 -18.30 -7.86 -12.01
C GLU A 112 -18.29 -7.58 -13.51
N GLY A 113 -18.43 -6.31 -13.91
CA GLY A 113 -18.43 -5.90 -15.32
C GLY A 113 -17.10 -6.17 -16.04
N LEU A 114 -15.98 -6.19 -15.32
CA LEU A 114 -14.65 -6.53 -15.87
C LEU A 114 -14.27 -8.00 -15.69
N SER A 115 -15.10 -8.82 -15.06
CA SER A 115 -14.76 -10.22 -14.75
C SER A 115 -14.61 -11.12 -15.98
N ILE A 116 -15.34 -10.83 -17.06
CA ILE A 116 -15.23 -11.55 -18.34
C ILE A 116 -13.90 -11.20 -19.01
N ILE A 117 -13.63 -9.90 -19.14
CA ILE A 117 -12.38 -9.36 -19.73
C ILE A 117 -11.17 -9.89 -18.94
N ASN A 118 -11.17 -9.77 -17.60
CA ASN A 118 -10.01 -10.20 -16.80
C ASN A 118 -9.74 -11.71 -16.83
N ARG A 119 -10.71 -12.57 -17.23
CA ARG A 119 -10.51 -14.03 -17.41
C ARG A 119 -9.98 -14.41 -18.78
N ASP A 120 -10.18 -13.58 -19.79
CA ASP A 120 -9.84 -13.86 -21.18
C ASP A 120 -8.62 -13.02 -21.58
N ASP A 121 -7.45 -13.66 -21.63
CA ASP A 121 -6.20 -12.99 -21.99
C ASP A 121 -6.21 -12.50 -23.43
N ASP A 122 -6.76 -13.25 -24.37
CA ASP A 122 -6.78 -12.87 -25.80
C ASP A 122 -7.70 -11.67 -26.03
N LEU A 123 -8.85 -11.62 -25.36
CA LEU A 123 -9.75 -10.46 -25.36
C LEU A 123 -9.08 -9.22 -24.74
N LYS A 124 -8.37 -9.38 -23.60
CA LYS A 124 -7.57 -8.30 -23.00
C LYS A 124 -6.53 -7.76 -23.99
N GLN A 125 -5.71 -8.62 -24.58
CA GLN A 125 -4.67 -8.17 -25.52
C GLN A 125 -5.29 -7.47 -26.72
N THR A 126 -6.38 -8.01 -27.29
CA THR A 126 -7.07 -7.40 -28.44
C THR A 126 -7.58 -6.00 -28.12
N ILE A 127 -8.19 -5.78 -26.95
CA ILE A 127 -8.64 -4.45 -26.49
C ILE A 127 -7.45 -3.49 -26.35
N VAL A 128 -6.39 -3.93 -25.67
CA VAL A 128 -5.18 -3.13 -25.40
C VAL A 128 -4.49 -2.72 -26.71
N ASP A 129 -4.26 -3.67 -27.62
CA ASP A 129 -3.57 -3.42 -28.90
C ASP A 129 -4.42 -2.53 -29.83
N THR A 130 -5.74 -2.68 -29.80
CA THR A 130 -6.67 -1.81 -30.53
C THR A 130 -6.63 -0.38 -30.01
N TRP A 131 -6.55 -0.17 -28.69
CA TRP A 131 -6.49 1.18 -28.11
C TRP A 131 -5.12 1.82 -28.22
N ILE A 132 -4.04 1.02 -28.15
CA ILE A 132 -2.68 1.46 -28.44
C ILE A 132 -2.56 1.96 -29.88
N SER A 133 -3.01 1.16 -30.86
CA SER A 133 -2.96 1.56 -32.29
C SER A 133 -3.86 2.75 -32.63
N GLN A 134 -4.97 2.94 -31.90
CA GLN A 134 -5.84 4.11 -32.02
C GLN A 134 -5.42 5.31 -31.15
N GLN A 135 -4.30 5.25 -30.43
CA GLN A 135 -3.83 6.27 -29.48
C GLN A 135 -4.87 6.67 -28.40
N LYS A 136 -5.78 5.75 -28.03
CA LYS A 136 -6.85 5.97 -27.03
C LYS A 136 -6.38 5.64 -25.61
N LEU A 137 -5.26 6.22 -25.20
CA LEU A 137 -4.66 6.02 -23.88
C LEU A 137 -5.59 6.50 -22.75
N SER A 138 -6.43 7.51 -22.99
CA SER A 138 -7.48 7.97 -22.07
C SER A 138 -8.45 6.86 -21.64
N ASN A 139 -8.83 5.99 -22.56
CA ASN A 139 -9.75 4.89 -22.28
C ASN A 139 -9.03 3.74 -21.57
N LEU A 140 -7.77 3.52 -21.95
CA LEU A 140 -6.90 2.51 -21.34
C LEU A 140 -6.66 2.80 -19.85
N VAL A 141 -6.38 4.06 -19.50
CA VAL A 141 -6.14 4.47 -18.11
C VAL A 141 -7.43 4.48 -17.26
N ASP A 142 -8.57 4.87 -17.83
CA ASP A 142 -9.89 4.77 -17.18
C ASP A 142 -10.27 3.31 -16.87
N LEU A 143 -10.08 2.41 -17.85
CA LEU A 143 -10.40 0.99 -17.68
C LEU A 143 -9.43 0.30 -16.70
N TRP A 144 -8.14 0.69 -16.70
CA TRP A 144 -7.19 0.29 -15.67
C TRP A 144 -7.59 0.79 -14.28
N ALA A 145 -8.01 2.06 -14.14
CA ALA A 145 -8.48 2.61 -12.87
C ALA A 145 -9.71 1.86 -12.32
N LYS A 146 -10.62 1.43 -13.20
CA LYS A 146 -11.78 0.58 -12.87
C LYS A 146 -11.41 -0.85 -12.48
N GLY A 147 -10.21 -1.33 -12.80
CA GLY A 147 -9.71 -2.62 -12.31
C GLY A 147 -9.33 -3.65 -13.36
N MET A 148 -9.21 -3.27 -14.64
CA MET A 148 -8.61 -4.14 -15.63
C MET A 148 -7.12 -4.37 -15.31
N GLU A 149 -6.64 -5.57 -15.56
CA GLU A 149 -5.20 -5.89 -15.51
C GLU A 149 -4.54 -5.55 -16.85
N LEU A 150 -3.39 -4.87 -16.80
CA LEU A 150 -2.73 -4.31 -17.97
C LEU A 150 -1.23 -4.59 -17.91
N ASP A 151 -0.68 -5.21 -18.96
CA ASP A 151 0.77 -5.29 -19.14
C ASP A 151 1.30 -3.98 -19.74
N TRP A 152 1.79 -3.10 -18.86
CA TRP A 152 2.40 -1.83 -19.23
C TRP A 152 3.64 -1.97 -20.14
N ASN A 153 4.29 -3.14 -20.22
CA ASN A 153 5.43 -3.32 -21.12
C ASN A 153 5.05 -3.09 -22.59
N ARG A 154 3.78 -3.27 -22.97
CA ARG A 154 3.26 -3.02 -24.33
C ARG A 154 3.26 -1.55 -24.74
N LEU A 155 3.37 -0.60 -23.80
CA LEU A 155 3.50 0.83 -24.11
C LEU A 155 4.93 1.25 -24.50
N TYR A 156 5.89 0.32 -24.48
CA TYR A 156 7.30 0.58 -24.75
C TYR A 156 7.78 -0.25 -25.93
N GLY A 157 8.68 0.32 -26.73
CA GLY A 157 9.40 -0.44 -27.75
C GLY A 157 10.42 -1.43 -27.16
N ASN A 158 11.28 -1.96 -28.03
CA ASN A 158 12.33 -2.91 -27.64
C ASN A 158 13.28 -2.36 -26.56
N THR A 159 13.49 -1.05 -26.51
CA THR A 159 14.30 -0.37 -25.49
C THR A 159 13.42 0.03 -24.30
N LYS A 160 13.67 -0.55 -23.12
CA LYS A 160 12.91 -0.23 -21.90
C LYS A 160 13.64 0.82 -21.05
N PRO A 161 12.92 1.75 -20.37
CA PRO A 161 13.56 2.71 -19.46
C PRO A 161 14.21 2.01 -18.26
N GLN A 162 15.22 2.63 -17.67
CA GLN A 162 15.73 2.20 -16.37
C GLN A 162 14.74 2.58 -15.26
N ARG A 163 14.65 1.72 -14.24
CA ARG A 163 13.85 1.98 -13.04
C ARG A 163 14.63 2.90 -12.10
N ILE A 164 13.93 3.84 -11.46
CA ILE A 164 14.51 4.80 -10.50
C ILE A 164 13.99 4.54 -9.07
N ASN A 165 14.75 4.98 -8.08
CA ASN A 165 14.33 4.90 -6.69
C ASN A 165 13.24 5.95 -6.42
N LEU A 166 12.00 5.49 -6.21
CA LEU A 166 10.84 6.30 -5.87
C LEU A 166 10.39 6.05 -4.42
N PRO A 167 9.63 6.96 -3.78
CA PRO A 167 9.14 6.80 -2.41
C PRO A 167 8.50 5.41 -2.16
N THR A 168 8.94 4.75 -1.10
CA THR A 168 8.43 3.44 -0.71
C THR A 168 6.95 3.53 -0.29
N TYR A 169 6.21 2.43 -0.37
CA TYR A 169 4.78 2.41 -0.05
C TYR A 169 4.53 2.90 1.40
N PRO A 170 3.59 3.85 1.64
CA PRO A 170 3.21 4.23 2.99
C PRO A 170 2.38 3.11 3.63
N PHE A 171 3.07 2.22 4.35
CA PHE A 171 2.40 1.18 5.14
C PHE A 171 1.51 1.83 6.22
N ALA A 172 0.33 1.25 6.44
CA ALA A 172 -0.52 1.64 7.55
C ALA A 172 0.25 1.48 8.86
N LYS A 173 0.28 2.52 9.70
CA LYS A 173 0.89 2.48 11.04
C LYS A 173 -0.06 1.81 12.04
N GLU A 174 -0.54 0.61 11.70
CA GLU A 174 -1.35 -0.22 12.56
C GLU A 174 -0.45 -0.88 13.61
N ARG A 175 -0.73 -0.61 14.89
CA ARG A 175 0.04 -1.17 16.01
C ARG A 175 -0.36 -2.61 16.27
N TYR A 176 0.21 -3.53 15.50
CA TYR A 176 0.15 -4.95 15.79
C TYR A 176 1.04 -5.27 17.00
N TRP A 177 0.44 -5.34 18.18
CA TRP A 177 1.07 -5.86 19.38
C TRP A 177 0.44 -7.21 19.74
N TYR A 178 1.24 -8.16 20.22
CA TYR A 178 0.70 -9.40 20.78
C TYR A 178 0.03 -9.06 22.12
N THR A 179 -1.29 -8.87 22.12
CA THR A 179 -2.07 -8.99 23.34
C THR A 179 -2.22 -10.46 23.65
N GLU A 180 -1.43 -10.91 24.63
CA GLU A 180 -1.60 -12.22 25.25
C GLU A 180 -3.01 -12.27 25.86
N THR A 181 -3.94 -12.95 25.18
CA THR A 181 -5.31 -13.12 25.64
C THR A 181 -5.27 -14.00 26.89
N ALA A 182 -5.19 -13.37 28.06
CA ALA A 182 -5.11 -14.05 29.34
C ALA A 182 -6.19 -15.15 29.41
N PRO A 183 -5.83 -16.42 29.67
CA PRO A 183 -6.82 -17.47 29.82
C PRO A 183 -7.77 -17.10 30.96
N GLN A 184 -9.07 -17.09 30.70
CA GLN A 184 -10.07 -16.91 31.75
C GLN A 184 -10.03 -18.11 32.69
N GLN A 185 -9.24 -17.99 33.77
CA GLN A 185 -9.16 -18.99 34.81
C GLN A 185 -10.46 -19.03 35.61
N HIS A 186 -11.34 -19.96 35.24
CA HIS A 186 -12.41 -20.42 36.11
C HIS A 186 -11.83 -21.20 37.29
N HIS A 187 -11.49 -20.49 38.37
CA HIS A 187 -11.27 -21.09 39.68
C HIS A 187 -12.30 -20.58 40.69
N LYS A 188 -13.44 -21.27 40.76
CA LYS A 188 -14.20 -21.34 42.01
C LYS A 188 -13.50 -22.35 42.92
N THR A 189 -13.16 -21.91 44.12
CA THR A 189 -12.60 -22.73 45.19
C THR A 189 -13.59 -23.80 45.62
N GLU A 190 -13.17 -25.06 45.68
CA GLU A 190 -13.65 -25.98 46.71
C GLU A 190 -12.56 -27.01 47.04
N ALA A 191 -12.16 -27.07 48.31
CA ALA A 191 -11.09 -27.93 48.79
C ALA A 191 -11.66 -29.21 49.39
N LYS A 192 -11.16 -30.37 48.94
CA LYS A 192 -11.31 -31.64 49.66
C LYS A 192 -9.94 -32.27 49.86
N LEU A 193 -9.48 -32.24 51.10
CA LEU A 193 -8.25 -32.88 51.54
C LEU A 193 -8.57 -34.34 51.93
N SER A 194 -7.94 -35.31 51.27
CA SER A 194 -7.91 -36.70 51.72
C SER A 194 -6.52 -37.02 52.31
N VAL A 195 -6.52 -37.74 53.43
CA VAL A 195 -5.35 -37.92 54.32
C VAL A 195 -4.76 -39.33 54.18
N LEU A 196 -3.43 -39.45 54.27
CA LEU A 196 -2.62 -40.49 54.96
C LEU A 196 -1.12 -40.20 54.62
N HIS A 197 -0.34 -39.56 55.52
CA HIS A 197 0.63 -40.14 56.48
C HIS A 197 1.83 -40.90 55.85
N PRO A 198 3.03 -41.03 56.49
CA PRO A 198 3.43 -40.61 57.85
C PRO A 198 4.81 -39.89 58.00
N CYS A 199 4.96 -38.99 58.98
CA CYS A 199 6.13 -38.92 59.89
C CYS A 199 5.86 -37.92 61.03
N CYS A 200 6.36 -38.19 62.23
CA CYS A 200 6.04 -37.46 63.47
C CYS A 200 6.98 -36.27 63.74
N ILE A 201 6.51 -35.27 64.52
CA ILE A 201 6.91 -35.04 65.93
C ILE A 201 6.16 -33.84 66.55
N LYS A 202 5.96 -33.90 67.87
CA LYS A 202 5.15 -33.01 68.73
C LYS A 202 5.82 -31.66 69.06
N MET A 203 5.01 -30.61 69.25
CA MET A 203 4.97 -29.76 70.47
C MET A 203 3.66 -28.93 70.46
N PHE A 204 2.77 -28.98 71.48
CA PHE A 204 2.79 -28.21 72.75
C PHE A 204 2.95 -26.68 72.54
N ARG A 205 2.17 -25.77 73.15
CA ARG A 205 1.06 -25.88 74.13
C ARG A 205 0.32 -24.51 74.24
N THR A 206 -0.98 -24.53 74.55
CA THR A 206 -1.78 -23.58 75.39
C THR A 206 -1.42 -22.08 75.56
N LEU A 207 -2.46 -21.22 75.53
CA LEU A 207 -2.77 -20.02 76.38
C LEU A 207 -3.46 -18.93 75.51
N THR A 208 -4.80 -18.74 75.55
CA THR A 208 -5.67 -18.01 76.52
C THR A 208 -5.65 -16.48 76.42
N ASN A 209 -6.87 -15.91 76.51
CA ASN A 209 -7.25 -14.49 76.67
C ASN A 209 -6.98 -13.54 75.49
N SER A 210 -7.92 -12.74 74.99
CA SER A 210 -9.03 -11.94 75.57
C SER A 210 -8.64 -10.48 75.85
N ALA A 211 -9.13 -9.57 75.00
CA ALA A 211 -9.39 -8.14 75.24
C ALA A 211 -10.19 -7.60 74.02
N THR A 212 -11.46 -7.21 74.21
CA THR A 212 -11.92 -5.81 74.36
C THR A 212 -12.00 -5.07 73.01
N VAL A 213 -13.15 -4.87 72.34
CA VAL A 213 -14.46 -4.25 72.70
C VAL A 213 -14.44 -2.71 72.64
N LEU A 214 -14.98 -2.16 71.52
CA LEU A 214 -15.61 -0.82 71.32
C LEU A 214 -14.78 0.42 71.77
N PHE A 215 -15.09 1.70 71.52
CA PHE A 215 -16.15 2.49 70.84
C PHE A 215 -15.41 3.67 70.13
N LEU A 216 -15.96 4.63 69.37
CA LEU A 216 -17.31 5.02 68.93
C LEU A 216 -17.17 5.78 67.58
N ALA A 217 -18.27 6.11 66.90
CA ALA A 217 -18.36 7.30 66.05
C ALA A 217 -19.76 7.93 66.23
N LYS A 218 -19.78 9.24 66.52
CA LYS A 218 -20.93 10.07 66.94
C LYS A 218 -21.47 9.81 68.34
#